data_AF-A0AB35Q0B6-F1
#
_entry.id   AF-A0AB35Q0B6-F1
#
_cell.length_a   1.000
_cell.length_b   1.000
_cell.length_c   1.000
_cell.angle_alpha   90.00
_cell.angle_beta   90.00
_cell.angle_gamma   90.00
#
_symmetry.space_group_name_H-M   'P 1'
#
loop_
_entity.id
_entity.type
_entity.pdbx_description
1 polymer ?
#
loop_
_entity_poly.entity_id
_entity_poly.type
_entity_poly.pdbx_seq_one_letter_code
_entity_poly.pdbx_strand_id
1 'polypeptide(L)'
;MMEQNTFVDRFFHSSLELTDFRKTGERDINTLFSFLNNLHSLQDRFREQFHSNISQHPEFKLLRILRNYHHHVGDVDEFRVYNVRNEFTLSHSEMIIIPLYIVAKAILNAKKRHNAEREIQSISEFIDDFEYISANDSFFSERRPIINNGKTYYPGFDIYKCVYNITNIIADICRKIPELSQKKCIINLDDTYTSKNNIEKRNLLCHAGEVPFLTTEGYIIPEQN
;
A
#
# COMPACT_ATOMS: atom_id res chain seq x y z
N MET A 1 2.62 -17.92 -30.13
CA MET A 1 3.81 -17.31 -29.51
C MET A 1 3.63 -17.43 -28.00
N MET A 2 4.59 -18.01 -27.27
CA MET A 2 4.58 -17.89 -25.80
C MET A 2 4.63 -16.40 -25.47
N GLU A 3 3.64 -15.90 -24.73
CA GLU A 3 3.61 -14.49 -24.33
C GLU A 3 4.85 -14.21 -23.48
N GLN A 4 5.82 -13.50 -24.04
CA GLN A 4 6.98 -13.05 -23.27
C GLN A 4 6.53 -12.02 -22.22
N ASN A 5 7.22 -12.00 -21.09
CA ASN A 5 7.01 -11.01 -20.02
C ASN A 5 5.61 -11.02 -19.38
N THR A 6 4.97 -12.20 -19.24
CA THR A 6 3.66 -12.36 -18.57
C THR A 6 3.61 -11.85 -17.12
N PHE A 7 4.77 -11.68 -16.49
CA PHE A 7 4.86 -11.12 -15.14
C PHE A 7 4.33 -9.67 -15.06
N VAL A 8 4.42 -8.90 -16.16
CA VAL A 8 3.83 -7.55 -16.24
C VAL A 8 2.31 -7.63 -16.29
N ASP A 9 1.76 -8.53 -17.11
CA ASP A 9 0.31 -8.74 -17.19
C ASP A 9 -0.25 -9.18 -15.84
N ARG A 10 0.41 -10.13 -15.17
CA ARG A 10 0.03 -10.60 -13.83
C ARG A 10 0.06 -9.48 -12.79
N PHE A 11 1.09 -8.62 -12.83
CA PHE A 11 1.18 -7.46 -11.93
C PHE A 11 0.00 -6.51 -12.12
N PHE A 12 -0.24 -6.02 -13.35
CA PHE A 12 -1.33 -5.07 -13.60
C PHE A 12 -2.70 -5.69 -13.36
N HIS A 13 -2.88 -6.97 -13.67
CA HIS A 13 -4.11 -7.69 -13.33
C HIS A 13 -4.36 -7.71 -11.83
N SER A 14 -3.38 -8.10 -11.02
CA SER A 14 -3.52 -8.10 -9.55
C SER A 14 -3.67 -6.69 -8.96
N SER A 15 -3.08 -5.67 -9.57
CA SER A 15 -3.27 -4.27 -9.15
C SER A 15 -4.70 -3.80 -9.40
N LEU A 16 -5.26 -4.11 -10.57
CA LEU A 16 -6.65 -3.82 -10.91
C LEU A 16 -7.62 -4.57 -10.01
N GLU A 17 -7.40 -5.88 -9.79
CA GLU A 17 -8.21 -6.68 -8.87
C GLU A 17 -8.23 -6.04 -7.47
N LEU A 18 -7.08 -5.59 -6.98
CA LEU A 18 -6.90 -4.99 -5.65
C LEU A 18 -7.56 -3.60 -5.50
N THR A 19 -7.61 -2.78 -6.56
CA THR A 19 -7.94 -1.34 -6.46
C THR A 19 -9.18 -0.90 -7.23
N ASP A 20 -9.64 -1.66 -8.22
CA ASP A 20 -10.79 -1.29 -9.05
C ASP A 20 -12.08 -1.74 -8.36
N PHE A 21 -12.94 -0.80 -7.96
CA PHE A 21 -14.22 -1.08 -7.31
C PHE A 21 -15.14 -1.96 -8.18
N ARG A 22 -14.96 -1.94 -9.51
CA ARG A 22 -15.73 -2.81 -10.43
C ARG A 22 -15.34 -4.28 -10.27
N LYS A 23 -14.20 -4.55 -9.65
CA LYS A 23 -13.64 -5.88 -9.40
C LYS A 23 -13.90 -6.40 -7.99
N THR A 24 -14.69 -5.71 -7.16
CA THR A 24 -14.95 -6.13 -5.77
C THR A 24 -15.45 -7.58 -5.64
N GLY A 25 -16.22 -8.08 -6.61
CA GLY A 25 -16.70 -9.49 -6.60
C GLY A 25 -15.65 -10.54 -6.99
N GLU A 26 -14.50 -10.14 -7.53
CA GLU A 26 -13.39 -11.03 -7.89
C GLU A 26 -12.36 -11.15 -6.75
N ARG A 27 -12.46 -10.29 -5.73
CA ARG A 27 -11.49 -10.22 -4.63
C ARG A 27 -11.74 -11.32 -3.60
N ASP A 28 -10.67 -11.89 -3.07
CA ASP A 28 -10.71 -12.84 -1.96
C ASP A 28 -9.63 -12.54 -0.91
N ILE A 29 -9.52 -13.41 0.10
CA ILE A 29 -8.56 -13.28 1.21
C ILE A 29 -7.09 -13.25 0.76
N ASN A 30 -6.78 -13.64 -0.48
CA ASN A 30 -5.44 -13.70 -1.04
C ASN A 30 -5.15 -12.54 -2.01
N THR A 31 -6.09 -11.63 -2.27
CA THR A 31 -5.89 -10.58 -3.30
C THR A 31 -4.70 -9.68 -2.97
N LEU A 32 -4.53 -9.18 -1.72
CA LEU A 32 -3.33 -8.43 -1.34
C LEU A 32 -2.06 -9.29 -1.44
N PHE A 33 -2.09 -10.53 -0.96
CA PHE A 33 -0.91 -11.40 -1.01
C PHE A 33 -0.46 -11.69 -2.45
N SER A 34 -1.42 -11.89 -3.35
CA SER A 34 -1.18 -12.08 -4.79
C SER A 34 -0.55 -10.84 -5.41
N PHE A 35 -1.09 -9.65 -5.12
CA PHE A 35 -0.48 -8.38 -5.54
C PHE A 35 0.95 -8.24 -5.02
N LEU A 36 1.18 -8.47 -3.73
CA LEU A 36 2.50 -8.34 -3.09
C LEU A 36 3.53 -9.30 -3.70
N ASN A 37 3.13 -10.54 -4.01
CA ASN A 37 4.01 -11.51 -4.67
C ASN A 37 4.30 -11.16 -6.12
N ASN A 38 3.30 -10.67 -6.87
CA ASN A 38 3.50 -10.22 -8.24
C ASN A 38 4.41 -8.99 -8.29
N LEU A 39 4.26 -8.04 -7.36
CA LEU A 39 5.12 -6.88 -7.22
C LEU A 39 6.58 -7.28 -6.94
N HIS A 40 6.80 -8.21 -6.01
CA HIS A 40 8.14 -8.71 -5.70
C HIS A 40 8.76 -9.43 -6.91
N SER A 41 8.01 -10.31 -7.56
CA SER A 41 8.45 -11.02 -8.76
C SER A 41 8.78 -10.08 -9.91
N LEU A 42 7.97 -9.03 -10.10
CA LEU A 42 8.18 -8.01 -11.13
C LEU A 42 9.48 -7.23 -10.87
N GLN A 43 9.76 -6.83 -9.64
CA GLN A 43 11.03 -6.19 -9.28
C GLN A 43 12.24 -7.07 -9.64
N ASP A 44 12.21 -8.36 -9.33
CA ASP A 44 13.32 -9.26 -9.67
C ASP A 44 13.52 -9.35 -11.19
N ARG A 45 12.43 -9.47 -11.96
CA ARG A 45 12.50 -9.50 -13.43
C ARG A 45 12.94 -8.17 -14.03
N PHE A 46 12.50 -7.03 -13.49
CA PHE A 46 12.96 -5.71 -13.92
C PHE A 46 14.46 -5.55 -13.77
N ARG A 47 15.00 -6.01 -12.63
CA ARG A 47 16.44 -5.97 -12.37
C ARG A 47 17.21 -6.89 -13.32
N GLU A 48 16.77 -8.14 -13.47
CA GLU A 48 17.47 -9.17 -14.24
C GLU A 48 17.41 -8.94 -15.76
N GLN A 49 16.24 -8.53 -16.28
CA GLN A 49 15.98 -8.49 -17.72
C GLN A 49 16.12 -7.09 -18.32
N PHE A 50 15.79 -6.05 -17.55
CA PHE A 50 15.67 -4.67 -18.05
C PHE A 50 16.61 -3.68 -17.37
N HIS A 51 17.48 -4.15 -16.46
CA HIS A 51 18.38 -3.32 -15.65
C HIS A 51 17.68 -2.13 -14.98
N SER A 52 16.38 -2.30 -14.71
CA SER A 52 15.51 -1.31 -14.11
C SER A 52 15.21 -1.72 -12.68
N ASN A 53 14.98 -0.76 -11.80
CA ASN A 53 14.81 -1.03 -10.39
C ASN A 53 13.67 -0.19 -9.83
N ILE A 54 12.82 -0.79 -9.00
CA ILE A 54 11.82 -0.07 -8.19
C ILE A 54 12.12 -0.10 -6.69
N SER A 55 13.19 -0.79 -6.26
CA SER A 55 13.55 -0.99 -4.85
C SER A 55 13.89 0.29 -4.09
N GLN A 56 14.27 1.35 -4.79
CA GLN A 56 14.55 2.65 -4.20
C GLN A 56 13.28 3.37 -3.73
N HIS A 57 12.12 3.04 -4.31
CA HIS A 57 10.87 3.74 -4.03
C HIS A 57 10.31 3.37 -2.65
N PRO A 58 9.90 4.36 -1.84
CA PRO A 58 9.35 4.13 -0.50
C PRO A 58 8.08 3.27 -0.53
N GLU A 59 7.25 3.42 -1.56
CA GLU A 59 6.07 2.59 -1.81
C GLU A 59 6.44 1.10 -1.83
N PHE A 60 7.42 0.74 -2.67
CA PHE A 60 7.89 -0.63 -2.80
C PHE A 60 8.53 -1.12 -1.50
N LYS A 61 9.30 -0.27 -0.81
CA LYS A 61 9.94 -0.64 0.46
C LYS A 61 8.90 -1.06 1.51
N LEU A 62 7.84 -0.28 1.71
CA LEU A 62 6.79 -0.62 2.66
C LEU A 62 6.04 -1.90 2.23
N LEU A 63 5.62 -1.98 0.97
CA LEU A 63 4.90 -3.15 0.46
C LEU A 63 5.76 -4.42 0.56
N ARG A 64 7.07 -4.33 0.32
CA ARG A 64 8.01 -5.44 0.52
C ARG A 64 8.15 -5.82 2.00
N ILE A 65 8.14 -4.87 2.93
CA ILE A 65 8.16 -5.15 4.37
C ILE A 65 6.91 -5.96 4.76
N LEU A 66 5.73 -5.52 4.33
CA LEU A 66 4.46 -6.20 4.56
C LEU A 66 4.44 -7.60 3.94
N ARG A 67 4.89 -7.73 2.68
CA ARG A 67 5.02 -9.01 1.99
C ARG A 67 5.90 -9.99 2.76
N ASN A 68 7.06 -9.53 3.21
CA ASN A 68 8.00 -10.39 3.94
C ASN A 68 7.43 -10.86 5.27
N TYR A 69 6.68 -10.00 5.96
CA TYR A 69 5.96 -10.39 7.16
C TYR A 69 4.88 -11.45 6.84
N HIS A 70 4.06 -11.21 5.83
CA HIS A 70 3.04 -12.17 5.38
C HIS A 70 3.63 -13.54 5.00
N HIS A 71 4.80 -13.54 4.37
CA HIS A 71 5.40 -14.75 3.84
C HIS A 71 6.15 -15.59 4.90
N HIS A 72 6.63 -14.96 5.98
CA HIS A 72 7.55 -15.61 6.93
C HIS A 72 7.10 -15.56 8.39
N VAL A 73 6.13 -14.74 8.76
CA VAL A 73 5.82 -14.45 10.16
C VAL A 73 4.35 -14.70 10.48
N GLY A 74 3.43 -14.18 9.68
CA GLY A 74 2.00 -14.39 9.90
C GLY A 74 1.14 -13.60 8.93
N ASP A 75 -0.15 -13.92 8.90
CA ASP A 75 -1.08 -13.36 7.93
C ASP A 75 -1.30 -11.84 8.10
N VAL A 76 -1.64 -11.18 7.00
CA VAL A 76 -2.00 -9.76 6.97
C VAL A 76 -3.45 -9.66 6.55
N ASP A 77 -4.33 -9.44 7.52
CA ASP A 77 -5.73 -9.16 7.24
C ASP A 77 -5.86 -7.79 6.55
N GLU A 78 -6.66 -7.74 5.50
CA GLU A 78 -7.02 -6.51 4.77
C GLU A 78 -8.50 -6.18 4.99
N PHE A 79 -8.79 -4.89 5.13
CA PHE A 79 -10.14 -4.36 5.29
C PHE A 79 -10.40 -3.32 4.20
N ARG A 80 -11.55 -3.46 3.52
CA ARG A 80 -12.00 -2.56 2.47
C ARG A 80 -13.04 -1.62 3.04
N VAL A 81 -12.75 -0.33 3.00
CA VAL A 81 -13.66 0.68 3.54
C VAL A 81 -13.78 1.82 2.56
N TYR A 82 -15.01 2.10 2.14
CA TYR A 82 -15.32 3.29 1.37
C TYR A 82 -15.42 4.50 2.30
N ASN A 83 -14.69 5.56 1.98
CA ASN A 83 -14.88 6.83 2.64
C ASN A 83 -16.20 7.46 2.17
N VAL A 84 -17.21 7.41 3.03
CA VAL A 84 -18.53 8.03 2.81
C VAL A 84 -18.74 9.29 3.66
N ARG A 85 -17.69 9.73 4.37
CA ARG A 85 -17.76 10.88 5.28
C ARG A 85 -17.43 12.18 4.55
N ASN A 86 -18.06 13.26 5.01
CA ASN A 86 -17.86 14.61 4.47
C ASN A 86 -16.95 15.47 5.37
N GLU A 87 -16.65 14.99 6.57
CA GLU A 87 -15.80 15.64 7.58
C GLU A 87 -14.32 15.70 7.16
N PHE A 88 -13.91 14.83 6.23
CA PHE A 88 -12.57 14.81 5.67
C PHE A 88 -12.56 14.36 4.22
N THR A 89 -11.61 14.92 3.46
CA THR A 89 -11.34 14.60 2.06
C THR A 89 -10.08 13.76 1.96
N LEU A 90 -10.18 12.64 1.26
CA LEU A 90 -9.06 11.77 0.90
C LEU A 90 -8.81 11.85 -0.61
N SER A 91 -7.59 11.56 -1.03
CA SER A 91 -7.24 11.46 -2.45
C SER A 91 -7.91 10.30 -3.20
N HIS A 92 -8.56 9.39 -2.47
CA HIS A 92 -9.18 8.18 -2.99
C HIS A 92 -10.42 7.82 -2.17
N SER A 93 -11.38 7.13 -2.79
CA SER A 93 -12.66 6.79 -2.17
C SER A 93 -12.68 5.45 -1.45
N GLU A 94 -11.85 4.47 -1.88
CA GLU A 94 -11.75 3.15 -1.25
C GLU A 94 -10.39 2.98 -0.59
N MET A 95 -10.37 2.77 0.73
CA MET A 95 -9.14 2.51 1.49
C MET A 95 -8.78 1.02 1.47
N ILE A 96 -7.48 0.73 1.56
CA ILE A 96 -6.93 -0.61 1.75
C ILE A 96 -6.32 -0.67 3.14
N ILE A 97 -7.11 -1.00 4.15
CA ILE A 97 -6.70 -0.87 5.54
C ILE A 97 -6.10 -2.19 6.04
N ILE A 98 -4.91 -2.12 6.61
CA ILE A 98 -4.29 -3.20 7.38
C ILE A 98 -4.32 -2.81 8.86
N PRO A 99 -4.55 -3.74 9.81
CA PRO A 99 -4.43 -3.41 11.22
C PRO A 99 -3.05 -2.86 11.56
N LEU A 100 -2.99 -1.74 12.29
CA LEU A 100 -1.74 -1.06 12.62
C LEU A 100 -0.77 -1.98 13.36
N TYR A 101 -1.27 -2.88 14.21
CA TYR A 101 -0.42 -3.82 14.94
C TYR A 101 0.31 -4.80 14.02
N ILE A 102 -0.26 -5.13 12.85
CA ILE A 102 0.43 -5.95 11.84
C ILE A 102 1.53 -5.12 11.17
N VAL A 103 1.25 -3.87 10.82
CA VAL A 103 2.25 -2.95 10.26
C VAL A 103 3.43 -2.79 11.23
N ALA A 104 3.15 -2.57 12.51
CA ALA A 104 4.16 -2.44 13.56
C ALA A 104 5.00 -3.72 13.72
N LYS A 105 4.37 -4.91 13.73
CA LYS A 105 5.11 -6.20 13.73
C LYS A 105 5.98 -6.38 12.49
N ALA A 106 5.50 -5.95 11.33
CA ALA A 106 6.27 -6.01 10.09
C ALA A 106 7.49 -5.09 10.14
N ILE A 107 7.35 -3.88 10.69
CA ILE A 107 8.47 -2.93 10.91
C ILE A 107 9.48 -3.53 11.90
N LEU A 108 9.03 -4.07 13.04
CA LEU A 108 9.90 -4.75 14.02
C LEU A 108 10.71 -5.89 13.38
N ASN A 109 10.08 -6.67 12.51
CA ASN A 109 10.79 -7.73 11.78
C ASN A 109 11.81 -7.14 10.79
N ALA A 110 11.44 -6.08 10.07
CA ALA A 110 12.32 -5.41 9.12
C ALA A 110 13.55 -4.79 9.79
N LYS A 111 13.40 -4.21 10.98
CA LYS A 111 14.49 -3.62 11.79
C LYS A 111 15.64 -4.57 12.14
N LYS A 112 15.43 -5.88 12.04
CA LYS A 112 16.48 -6.89 12.25
C LYS A 112 17.52 -6.93 11.11
N ARG A 113 17.31 -6.18 10.01
CA ARG A 113 18.17 -6.17 8.82
C ARG A 113 19.14 -4.98 8.85
N HIS A 114 20.34 -5.17 8.28
CA HIS A 114 21.45 -4.19 8.29
C HIS A 114 21.12 -2.79 7.75
N ASN A 115 20.13 -2.65 6.86
CA ASN A 115 19.80 -1.36 6.20
C ASN A 115 18.42 -0.80 6.60
N ALA A 116 17.82 -1.33 7.66
CA ALA A 116 16.42 -1.04 7.98
C ALA A 116 16.16 0.44 8.31
N GLU A 117 17.07 1.10 9.02
CA GLU A 117 16.91 2.52 9.39
C GLU A 117 16.75 3.43 8.17
N ARG A 118 17.61 3.26 7.16
CA ARG A 118 17.53 4.03 5.91
C ARG A 118 16.25 3.76 5.12
N GLU A 119 15.80 2.50 5.12
CA GLU A 119 14.54 2.14 4.45
C GLU A 119 13.34 2.77 5.17
N ILE A 120 13.28 2.66 6.49
CA ILE A 120 12.22 3.24 7.33
C ILE A 120 12.20 4.76 7.17
N GLN A 121 13.35 5.42 7.23
CA GLN A 121 13.44 6.87 7.04
C GLN A 121 12.84 7.30 5.71
N SER A 122 13.16 6.60 4.62
CA SER A 122 12.58 6.94 3.31
C SER A 122 11.07 6.72 3.25
N ILE A 123 10.53 5.77 4.01
CA ILE A 123 9.07 5.57 4.12
C ILE A 123 8.46 6.71 4.95
N SER A 124 9.11 7.15 6.04
CA SER A 124 8.68 8.29 6.87
C SER A 124 8.64 9.62 6.13
N GLU A 125 9.52 9.79 5.15
CA GLU A 125 9.51 10.96 4.26
C GLU A 125 8.30 10.95 3.32
N PHE A 126 7.77 9.76 3.00
CA PHE A 126 6.68 9.55 2.06
C PHE A 126 5.30 9.43 2.72
N ILE A 127 5.20 8.83 3.90
CA ILE A 127 3.94 8.56 4.60
C ILE A 127 3.85 9.46 5.83
N ASP A 128 2.71 10.12 5.97
CA ASP A 128 2.46 10.98 7.13
C ASP A 128 2.42 10.16 8.43
N ASP A 129 3.00 10.71 9.49
CA ASP A 129 3.10 10.10 10.83
C ASP A 129 3.78 8.71 10.92
N PHE A 130 4.36 8.21 9.82
CA PHE A 130 5.02 6.90 9.82
C PHE A 130 6.27 6.86 10.70
N GLU A 131 6.95 8.00 10.88
CA GLU A 131 8.05 8.14 11.85
C GLU A 131 7.58 7.75 13.26
N TYR A 132 6.42 8.24 13.68
CA TYR A 132 5.85 7.96 15.00
C TYR A 132 5.47 6.48 15.14
N ILE A 133 4.87 5.87 14.12
CA ILE A 133 4.57 4.43 14.09
C ILE A 133 5.87 3.63 14.23
N SER A 134 6.90 4.00 13.45
CA SER A 134 8.16 3.29 13.44
C SER A 134 8.95 3.44 14.74
N ALA A 135 8.89 4.59 15.41
CA ALA A 135 9.56 4.83 16.70
C ALA A 135 8.88 4.06 17.85
N ASN A 136 7.58 3.78 17.74
CA ASN A 136 6.77 3.14 18.76
C ASN A 136 6.25 1.75 18.33
N ASP A 137 6.92 1.11 17.39
CA ASP A 137 6.51 -0.16 16.79
C ASP A 137 6.34 -1.29 17.83
N SER A 138 7.16 -1.32 18.87
CA SER A 138 7.01 -2.26 20.00
C SER A 138 5.67 -2.09 20.71
N PHE A 139 5.29 -0.85 21.01
CA PHE A 139 4.00 -0.53 21.63
C PHE A 139 2.83 -0.86 20.71
N PHE A 140 2.94 -0.50 19.43
CA PHE A 140 1.89 -0.75 18.45
C PHE A 140 1.77 -2.21 18.03
N SER A 141 2.79 -3.05 18.24
CA SER A 141 2.77 -4.47 17.87
C SER A 141 1.76 -5.30 18.65
N GLU A 142 1.27 -4.79 19.78
CA GLU A 142 0.20 -5.40 20.53
C GLU A 142 -1.17 -5.01 19.96
N ARG A 143 -2.08 -5.99 19.88
CA ARG A 143 -3.44 -5.75 19.39
C ARG A 143 -4.25 -4.98 20.43
N ARG A 144 -4.10 -3.66 20.45
CA ARG A 144 -4.74 -2.75 21.41
C ARG A 144 -5.97 -2.09 20.78
N PRO A 145 -7.18 -2.32 21.31
CA PRO A 145 -8.37 -1.61 20.85
C PRO A 145 -8.47 -0.20 21.44
N ILE A 146 -9.31 0.61 20.83
CA ILE A 146 -9.77 1.91 21.34
C ILE A 146 -11.29 1.80 21.50
N ILE A 147 -11.82 2.34 22.60
CA ILE A 147 -13.27 2.40 22.83
C ILE A 147 -13.73 3.82 22.50
N ASN A 148 -14.68 3.95 21.59
CA ASN A 148 -15.32 5.22 21.23
C ASN A 148 -16.84 5.01 21.16
N ASN A 149 -17.60 5.77 21.95
CA ASN A 149 -19.07 5.71 22.03
C ASN A 149 -19.59 4.30 22.33
N GLY A 150 -18.93 3.60 23.25
CA GLY A 150 -19.28 2.23 23.64
C GLY A 150 -18.94 1.16 22.59
N LYS A 151 -18.37 1.53 21.44
CA LYS A 151 -17.92 0.61 20.40
C LYS A 151 -16.39 0.45 20.43
N THR A 152 -15.95 -0.79 20.25
CA THR A 152 -14.55 -1.17 20.16
C THR A 152 -14.05 -1.02 18.73
N TYR A 153 -12.96 -0.30 18.55
CA TYR A 153 -12.28 -0.11 17.26
C TYR A 153 -10.82 -0.59 17.36
N TYR A 154 -10.26 -1.03 16.23
CA TYR A 154 -8.84 -1.34 16.13
C TYR A 154 -8.14 -0.33 15.23
N PRO A 155 -6.96 0.21 15.62
CA PRO A 155 -6.21 1.11 14.77
C PRO A 155 -5.89 0.50 13.40
N GLY A 156 -6.07 1.28 12.35
CA GLY A 156 -5.84 0.89 10.95
C GLY A 156 -4.70 1.67 10.30
N PHE A 157 -4.22 1.16 9.18
CA PHE A 157 -3.21 1.79 8.33
C PHE A 157 -3.59 1.59 6.86
N ASP A 158 -3.82 2.68 6.14
CA ASP A 158 -4.21 2.62 4.73
C ASP A 158 -2.98 2.50 3.81
N ILE A 159 -2.94 1.41 3.02
CA ILE A 159 -1.88 1.17 2.03
C ILE A 159 -2.30 1.52 0.60
N TYR A 160 -3.51 2.06 0.37
CA TYR A 160 -3.99 2.41 -0.98
C TYR A 160 -2.97 3.25 -1.73
N LYS A 161 -2.49 4.32 -1.08
CA LYS A 161 -1.49 5.24 -1.63
C LYS A 161 -0.22 4.51 -2.10
N CYS A 162 0.26 3.52 -1.35
CA CYS A 162 1.45 2.77 -1.74
C CYS A 162 1.20 1.93 -2.99
N VAL A 163 0.05 1.25 -3.05
CA VAL A 163 -0.38 0.43 -4.19
C VAL A 163 -0.57 1.28 -5.45
N TYR A 164 -1.26 2.41 -5.31
CA TYR A 164 -1.54 3.33 -6.40
C TYR A 164 -0.25 3.92 -6.98
N ASN A 165 0.58 4.53 -6.13
CA ASN A 165 1.81 5.19 -6.57
C ASN A 165 2.82 4.20 -7.18
N ILE A 166 2.98 2.99 -6.62
CA ILE A 166 3.92 2.02 -7.20
C ILE A 166 3.45 1.51 -8.56
N THR A 167 2.13 1.36 -8.74
CA THR A 167 1.54 0.96 -10.03
C THR A 167 1.82 2.03 -11.09
N ASN A 168 1.67 3.30 -10.75
CA ASN A 168 1.99 4.43 -11.64
C ASN A 168 3.47 4.48 -12.02
N ILE A 169 4.37 4.29 -11.04
CA ILE A 169 5.81 4.23 -11.28
C ILE A 169 6.17 3.09 -12.23
N ILE A 170 5.59 1.91 -12.02
CA ILE A 170 5.81 0.74 -12.87
C ILE A 170 5.26 0.98 -14.28
N ALA A 171 4.09 1.62 -14.41
CA ALA A 171 3.54 2.00 -15.72
C ALA A 171 4.49 2.90 -16.50
N ASP A 172 5.05 3.94 -15.85
CA ASP A 172 6.03 4.84 -16.48
C ASP A 172 7.32 4.11 -16.88
N ILE A 173 7.79 3.14 -16.09
CA ILE A 173 8.95 2.30 -16.45
C ILE A 173 8.61 1.42 -17.65
N CYS A 174 7.47 0.73 -17.64
CA CYS A 174 7.04 -0.13 -18.74
C CYS A 174 6.90 0.63 -20.06
N ARG A 175 6.37 1.86 -20.05
CA ARG A 175 6.26 2.69 -21.25
C ARG A 175 7.61 3.08 -21.86
N LYS A 176 8.69 3.11 -21.07
CA LYS A 176 10.05 3.44 -21.53
C LYS A 176 10.82 2.22 -22.08
N ILE A 177 10.38 1.02 -21.74
CA ILE A 177 11.02 -0.22 -22.18
C ILE A 177 10.34 -0.68 -23.49
N PRO A 178 11.05 -0.73 -24.63
CA PRO A 178 10.43 -1.01 -25.93
C PRO A 178 9.58 -2.28 -25.95
N GLU A 179 10.08 -3.37 -25.37
CA GLU A 179 9.40 -4.67 -25.34
C GLU A 179 8.14 -4.68 -24.47
N LEU A 180 8.11 -3.86 -23.41
CA LEU A 180 6.97 -3.78 -22.49
C LEU A 180 5.94 -2.76 -22.94
N SER A 181 6.38 -1.67 -23.58
CA SER A 181 5.53 -0.59 -24.08
C SER A 181 4.44 -1.08 -25.06
N GLN A 182 4.72 -2.17 -25.77
CA GLN A 182 3.81 -2.77 -26.76
C GLN A 182 2.84 -3.79 -26.15
N LYS A 183 2.93 -4.08 -24.85
CA LYS A 183 2.02 -5.04 -24.21
C LYS A 183 0.63 -4.43 -24.08
N LYS A 184 -0.40 -5.23 -24.35
CA LYS A 184 -1.81 -4.81 -24.26
C LYS A 184 -2.15 -4.22 -22.89
N CYS A 185 -1.65 -4.81 -21.81
CA CYS A 185 -1.88 -4.30 -20.45
C CYS A 185 -1.29 -2.91 -20.21
N ILE A 186 -0.27 -2.48 -20.98
CA ILE A 186 0.34 -1.15 -20.90
C ILE A 186 -0.35 -0.16 -21.83
N ILE A 187 -0.63 -0.58 -23.07
CA ILE A 187 -1.34 0.25 -24.06
C ILE A 187 -2.74 0.63 -23.57
N ASN A 188 -3.39 -0.25 -22.83
CA ASN A 188 -4.75 -0.03 -22.31
C ASN A 188 -4.79 0.79 -21.02
N LEU A 189 -3.64 1.14 -20.42
CA LEU A 189 -3.63 2.05 -19.28
C LEU A 189 -3.97 3.45 -19.78
N ASP A 190 -4.97 4.07 -19.17
CA ASP A 190 -5.28 5.47 -19.44
C ASP A 190 -4.17 6.42 -18.94
N ASP A 191 -4.32 7.70 -19.27
CA ASP A 191 -3.35 8.75 -18.94
C ASP A 191 -3.26 9.04 -17.44
N THR A 192 -4.15 8.46 -16.61
CA THR A 192 -4.08 8.64 -15.16
C THR A 192 -2.99 7.77 -14.52
N TYR A 193 -2.60 6.67 -15.16
CA TYR A 193 -1.55 5.77 -14.66
C TYR A 193 -0.15 6.32 -14.89
N THR A 194 0.25 7.38 -14.20
CA THR A 194 1.58 8.00 -14.31
C THR A 194 2.02 8.62 -12.99
N SER A 195 3.32 8.67 -12.75
CA SER A 195 3.90 9.22 -11.52
C SER A 195 3.53 10.69 -11.28
N LYS A 196 3.12 11.43 -12.31
CA LYS A 196 2.59 12.81 -12.17
C LYS A 196 1.31 12.89 -11.34
N ASN A 197 0.55 11.80 -11.27
CA ASN A 197 -0.70 11.72 -10.52
C ASN A 197 -0.50 11.03 -9.16
N ASN A 198 0.75 10.75 -8.75
CA ASN A 198 1.01 10.11 -7.48
C ASN A 198 0.44 10.92 -6.31
N ILE A 199 -0.12 10.20 -5.34
CA ILE A 199 -0.65 10.77 -4.12
C ILE A 199 0.54 11.25 -3.26
N GLU A 200 0.54 12.54 -2.93
CA GLU A 200 1.58 13.20 -2.14
C GLU A 200 1.60 12.74 -0.68
N LYS A 201 2.60 13.20 0.10
CA LYS A 201 2.75 12.87 1.53
C LYS A 201 1.46 13.06 2.31
N ARG A 202 0.91 14.27 2.24
CA ARG A 202 -0.36 14.66 2.85
C ARG A 202 -1.48 14.32 1.89
N ASN A 203 -2.32 13.35 2.26
CA ASN A 203 -3.43 12.87 1.42
C ASN A 203 -4.80 12.99 2.12
N LEU A 204 -4.83 13.60 3.30
CA LEU A 204 -6.00 13.80 4.13
C LEU A 204 -6.16 15.30 4.45
N LEU A 205 -7.33 15.84 4.16
CA LEU A 205 -7.74 17.19 4.56
C LEU A 205 -8.95 17.08 5.47
N CYS A 206 -8.90 17.72 6.63
CA CYS A 206 -9.97 17.68 7.64
C CYS A 206 -10.50 19.07 7.91
N HIS A 207 -11.72 19.16 8.43
CA HIS A 207 -12.21 20.42 8.99
C HIS A 207 -11.39 20.88 10.19
N ALA A 208 -11.34 22.20 10.40
CA ALA A 208 -10.62 22.77 11.51
C ALA A 208 -11.19 22.28 12.85
N GLY A 209 -10.32 21.79 13.74
CA GLY A 209 -10.70 21.27 15.06
C GLY A 209 -10.98 19.77 15.10
N GLU A 210 -11.02 19.09 13.95
CA GLU A 210 -11.21 17.64 13.88
C GLU A 210 -9.89 16.91 13.64
N VAL A 211 -9.63 15.88 14.44
CA VAL A 211 -8.48 14.97 14.26
C VAL A 211 -9.05 13.57 14.06
N PRO A 212 -9.25 13.13 12.80
CA PRO A 212 -9.79 11.82 12.55
C PRO A 212 -8.76 10.73 12.86
N PHE A 213 -9.26 9.60 13.33
CA PHE A 213 -8.47 8.44 13.69
C PHE A 213 -8.82 7.28 12.77
N LEU A 214 -7.82 6.74 12.07
CA LEU A 214 -8.03 5.62 11.16
C LEU A 214 -8.16 4.30 11.94
N THR A 215 -9.26 3.58 11.70
CA THR A 215 -9.51 2.24 12.26
C THR A 215 -9.61 1.21 11.13
N THR A 216 -9.64 -0.08 11.47
CA THR A 216 -9.96 -1.16 10.51
C THR A 216 -11.35 -1.04 9.88
N GLU A 217 -12.23 -0.19 10.44
CA GLU A 217 -13.56 0.12 9.91
C GLU A 217 -13.63 1.51 9.25
N GLY A 218 -12.48 2.13 8.99
CA GLY A 218 -12.36 3.48 8.44
C GLY A 218 -12.15 4.54 9.52
N TYR A 219 -12.21 5.79 9.08
CA TYR A 219 -11.98 6.94 9.96
C TYR A 219 -13.16 7.17 10.92
N ILE A 220 -12.81 7.46 12.17
CA ILE A 220 -13.70 7.94 13.22
C ILE A 220 -13.20 9.28 13.75
N ILE A 221 -14.07 10.06 14.38
CA ILE A 221 -13.67 11.21 15.21
C ILE A 221 -13.74 10.72 16.66
N PRO A 222 -12.61 10.56 17.37
CA PRO A 222 -12.62 10.21 18.78
C PRO A 222 -13.31 11.31 19.60
N GLU A 223 -14.16 10.94 20.55
CA GLU A 223 -14.65 11.91 21.54
C GLU A 223 -13.48 12.43 22.40
N GLN A 224 -13.42 13.74 22.58
CA GLN A 224 -12.54 14.34 23.57
C GLN A 224 -13.17 14.13 24.95
N ASN A 225 -12.52 13.31 25.80
CA ASN A 225 -12.85 13.22 27.22
C ASN A 225 -12.40 14.48 27.96
#